data_AF-A0A843C3I5-F1
#
_entry.id   AF-A0A843C3I5-F1
#
_cell.length_a   1.000
_cell.length_b   1.000
_cell.length_c   1.000
_cell.angle_alpha   90.00
_cell.angle_beta   90.00
_cell.angle_gamma   90.00
#
_symmetry.space_group_name_H-M   'P 1'
#
loop_
_entity.id
_entity.type
_entity.pdbx_description
1 polymer ?
#
loop_
_entity_poly.entity_id
_entity_poly.type
_entity_poly.pdbx_seq_one_letter_code
_entity_poly.pdbx_strand_id
1 'polypeptide(L)'
;MSPDLIKPGMHLNGVGADSKTKIEFEPEVLKKSRIFVDDLAQCIHSGEIYQGLEKGTVVKADLIPLGDVLLGKAEGRRSDDDITFFVTTHVLEISRPPHQTAPSNR
;
A
#
# COMPACT_ATOMS: atom_id res chain seq x y z
N MET A 1 -1.67 -9.73 12.41
CA MET A 1 -2.84 -10.60 12.18
C MET A 1 -2.43 -11.71 11.23
N SER A 2 -2.76 -12.95 11.58
CA SER A 2 -2.36 -14.13 10.80
C SER A 2 -3.30 -14.39 9.61
N PRO A 3 -2.83 -15.09 8.56
CA PRO A 3 -3.62 -15.38 7.35
C PRO A 3 -4.87 -16.23 7.59
N ASP A 4 -4.94 -16.97 8.70
CA ASP A 4 -6.06 -17.86 9.03
C ASP A 4 -7.30 -17.10 9.53
N LEU A 5 -7.10 -15.85 9.97
CA LEU A 5 -8.18 -14.99 10.44
C LEU A 5 -8.82 -14.18 9.30
N ILE A 6 -8.24 -14.24 8.09
CA ILE A 6 -8.71 -13.49 6.91
C ILE A 6 -9.68 -14.34 6.12
N LYS A 7 -10.88 -13.79 5.90
CA LYS A 7 -11.99 -14.44 5.19
C LYS A 7 -12.28 -13.73 3.86
N PRO A 8 -12.87 -14.42 2.87
CA PRO A 8 -13.35 -13.79 1.64
C PRO A 8 -14.21 -12.55 1.92
N GLY A 9 -14.07 -11.54 1.08
CA GLY A 9 -14.80 -10.28 1.15
C GLY A 9 -14.29 -9.25 2.15
N MET A 10 -13.34 -9.60 3.03
CA MET A 10 -12.79 -8.65 3.99
C MET A 10 -12.06 -7.47 3.30
N HIS A 11 -12.21 -6.30 3.91
CA HIS A 11 -11.38 -5.13 3.62
C HIS A 11 -10.47 -4.87 4.82
N LEU A 12 -9.16 -4.78 4.55
CA LEU A 12 -8.11 -4.60 5.53
C LEU A 12 -7.49 -3.22 5.34
N ASN A 13 -7.21 -2.55 6.45
CA ASN A 13 -6.45 -1.31 6.47
C ASN A 13 -5.17 -1.55 7.27
N GLY A 14 -4.03 -1.44 6.62
CA GLY A 14 -2.71 -1.43 7.27
C GLY A 14 -2.25 0.00 7.43
N VAL A 15 -2.07 0.42 8.68
CA VAL A 15 -1.86 1.81 9.06
C VAL A 15 -0.65 1.87 9.98
N GLY A 16 0.55 2.08 9.42
CA GLY A 16 1.70 2.51 10.24
C GLY A 16 2.75 1.47 10.58
N ALA A 17 3.23 0.76 9.57
CA ALA A 17 4.59 0.30 9.60
C ALA A 17 5.57 1.43 9.25
N ASP A 18 6.11 2.07 10.27
CA ASP A 18 7.14 3.12 10.22
C ASP A 18 8.57 2.56 10.22
N SER A 19 8.71 1.23 10.27
CA SER A 19 9.98 0.54 10.26
C SER A 19 9.92 -0.73 9.42
N LYS A 20 11.10 -1.28 9.10
CA LYS A 20 11.21 -2.52 8.32
C LYS A 20 10.64 -3.74 9.04
N THR A 21 10.65 -3.73 10.36
CA THR A 21 10.32 -4.90 11.20
C THR A 21 8.92 -4.86 11.77
N LYS A 22 8.36 -3.66 11.99
CA LYS A 22 6.99 -3.50 12.49
C LYS A 22 6.00 -3.85 11.40
N ILE A 23 5.17 -4.86 11.67
CA ILE A 23 4.09 -5.30 10.80
C ILE A 23 2.80 -5.41 11.59
N GLU A 24 1.68 -5.08 10.97
CA GLU A 24 0.36 -5.32 11.55
C GLU A 24 -0.25 -6.62 11.04
N PHE A 25 0.14 -7.03 9.83
CA PHE A 25 -0.30 -8.23 9.13
C PHE A 25 0.91 -9.06 8.70
N GLU A 26 0.78 -10.39 8.77
CA GLU A 26 1.80 -11.27 8.20
C GLU A 26 1.84 -11.08 6.67
N PRO A 27 3.03 -11.04 6.02
CA PRO A 27 3.15 -10.80 4.58
C PRO A 27 2.32 -11.77 3.71
N GLU A 28 2.06 -12.97 4.20
CA GLU A 28 1.22 -14.00 3.58
C GLU A 28 -0.24 -13.56 3.38
N VAL A 29 -0.71 -12.57 4.15
CA VAL A 29 -2.01 -11.92 3.96
C VAL A 29 -2.04 -11.16 2.62
N LEU A 30 -0.92 -10.54 2.23
CA LEU A 30 -0.82 -9.75 1.00
C LEU A 30 -1.06 -10.62 -0.24
N LYS A 31 -0.53 -11.85 -0.25
CA LYS A 31 -0.68 -12.80 -1.36
C LYS A 31 -2.14 -13.15 -1.68
N LYS A 32 -3.03 -13.06 -0.69
CA LYS A 32 -4.46 -13.36 -0.84
C LYS A 32 -5.29 -12.13 -1.19
N SER A 33 -4.68 -10.96 -1.25
CA SER A 33 -5.37 -9.67 -1.28
C SER A 33 -5.12 -8.91 -2.58
N ARG A 34 -6.08 -8.08 -2.99
CA ARG A 34 -5.83 -6.95 -3.90
C ARG A 34 -5.26 -5.81 -3.08
N ILE A 35 -4.04 -5.37 -3.42
CA ILE A 35 -3.26 -4.45 -2.60
C ILE A 35 -3.33 -3.06 -3.20
N PHE A 36 -3.82 -2.12 -2.41
CA PHE A 36 -3.92 -0.72 -2.76
C PHE A 36 -2.98 0.10 -1.88
N VAL A 37 -2.21 0.99 -2.48
CA VAL A 37 -1.22 1.83 -1.77
C VAL A 37 -1.47 3.31 -2.03
N ASP A 38 -1.19 4.16 -1.04
CA ASP A 38 -1.26 5.61 -1.20
C ASP A 38 -0.02 6.20 -1.89
N ASP A 39 1.17 5.74 -1.50
CA ASP A 39 2.46 6.13 -2.08
C ASP A 39 3.33 4.89 -2.31
N LEU A 40 3.45 4.50 -3.58
CA LEU A 40 4.26 3.35 -3.98
C LEU A 40 5.73 3.50 -3.58
N ALA A 41 6.30 4.70 -3.66
CA ALA A 41 7.71 4.92 -3.35
C ALA A 41 7.98 4.72 -1.85
N GLN A 42 7.04 5.08 -0.99
CA GLN A 42 7.17 4.88 0.45
C GLN A 42 6.87 3.45 0.89
N CYS A 43 5.77 2.85 0.38
CA CYS A 43 5.32 1.52 0.82
C CYS A 43 6.37 0.43 0.60
N ILE A 44 7.24 0.54 -0.40
CA ILE A 44 8.27 -0.48 -0.67
C ILE A 44 9.45 -0.46 0.33
N HIS A 45 9.48 0.46 1.29
CA HIS A 45 10.62 0.65 2.20
C HIS A 45 10.35 0.24 3.66
N SER A 46 9.10 0.01 4.06
CA SER A 46 8.72 -0.40 5.41
C SER A 46 7.59 -1.42 5.46
N GLY A 47 7.43 -2.06 6.61
CA GLY A 47 6.24 -2.87 6.92
C GLY A 47 6.03 -4.16 6.16
N GLU A 48 4.77 -4.58 6.15
CA GLU A 48 4.34 -5.81 5.49
C GLU A 48 4.62 -5.79 3.99
N ILE A 49 4.55 -4.64 3.31
CA ILE A 49 4.87 -4.53 1.88
C ILE A 49 6.37 -4.75 1.65
N TYR A 50 7.24 -4.05 2.39
CA TYR A 50 8.69 -4.28 2.31
C TYR A 50 9.04 -5.75 2.59
N GLN A 51 8.51 -6.33 3.67
CA GLN A 51 8.77 -7.72 4.00
C GLN A 51 8.20 -8.70 2.96
N GLY A 52 7.03 -8.39 2.39
CA GLY A 52 6.42 -9.17 1.33
C GLY A 52 7.26 -9.18 0.05
N LEU A 53 7.86 -8.05 -0.31
CA LEU A 53 8.80 -7.93 -1.43
C LEU A 53 10.09 -8.70 -1.16
N GLU A 54 10.70 -8.55 0.03
CA GLU A 54 11.93 -9.24 0.39
C GLU A 54 11.76 -10.76 0.43
N LYS A 55 10.58 -11.24 0.85
CA LYS A 55 10.22 -12.67 0.88
C LYS A 55 9.72 -13.19 -0.48
N GLY A 56 9.48 -12.32 -1.46
CA GLY A 56 8.88 -12.68 -2.75
C GLY A 56 7.42 -13.13 -2.66
N THR A 57 6.73 -12.82 -1.56
CA THR A 57 5.31 -13.13 -1.35
C THR A 57 4.41 -12.27 -2.26
N VAL A 58 4.90 -11.07 -2.61
CA VAL A 58 4.33 -10.16 -3.59
C VAL A 58 5.45 -9.53 -4.41
N VAL A 59 5.13 -9.00 -5.59
CA VAL A 59 6.04 -8.20 -6.42
C VAL A 59 5.52 -6.78 -6.58
N LYS A 60 6.37 -5.85 -7.02
CA LYS A 60 5.97 -4.45 -7.23
C LYS A 60 4.76 -4.29 -8.17
N ALA A 61 4.61 -5.19 -9.14
CA ALA A 61 3.48 -5.17 -10.07
C ALA A 61 2.13 -5.55 -9.43
N ASP A 62 2.13 -6.15 -8.24
CA ASP A 62 0.91 -6.47 -7.49
C ASP A 62 0.36 -5.25 -6.73
N LEU A 63 1.15 -4.18 -6.61
CA LEU A 63 0.80 -2.97 -5.87
C LEU A 63 0.05 -1.99 -6.77
N ILE A 64 -1.19 -1.68 -6.41
CA ILE A 64 -2.05 -0.80 -7.20
C ILE A 64 -2.11 0.58 -6.50
N PRO A 65 -1.66 1.67 -7.16
CA PRO A 65 -1.86 3.01 -6.61
C PRO A 65 -3.35 3.32 -6.45
N LEU A 66 -3.78 3.77 -5.26
CA LEU A 66 -5.18 4.12 -5.02
C LEU A 66 -5.66 5.22 -5.98
N GLY A 67 -4.78 6.16 -6.33
CA GLY A 67 -5.07 7.20 -7.31
C GLY A 67 -5.44 6.65 -8.70
N ASP A 68 -4.84 5.54 -9.13
CA ASP A 68 -5.18 4.92 -10.42
C ASP A 68 -6.57 4.28 -10.38
N VAL A 69 -7.00 3.76 -9.23
CA VAL A 69 -8.38 3.27 -9.04
C VAL A 69 -9.38 4.43 -9.10
N LEU A 70 -9.10 5.52 -8.39
CA LEU A 70 -9.97 6.70 -8.37
C LEU A 70 -10.11 7.36 -9.75
N LEU A 71 -9.06 7.28 -10.58
CA LEU A 71 -9.05 7.79 -11.95
C LEU A 71 -9.58 6.78 -12.99
N GLY A 72 -10.01 5.59 -12.57
CA GLY A 72 -10.52 4.54 -13.46
C GLY A 72 -9.44 3.88 -14.34
N LYS A 73 -8.16 4.05 -14.02
CA LYS A 73 -7.03 3.42 -14.72
C LYS A 73 -6.75 2.00 -14.22
N ALA A 74 -7.19 1.69 -13.01
CA ALA A 74 -7.11 0.36 -12.40
C ALA A 74 -8.45 -0.02 -11.78
N GLU A 75 -8.73 -1.32 -11.75
CA GLU A 75 -9.92 -1.83 -11.07
C GLU A 75 -9.71 -1.91 -9.57
N GLY A 76 -10.70 -1.45 -8.80
CA GLY A 76 -10.78 -1.65 -7.36
C GLY A 76 -11.12 -3.09 -6.99
N ARG A 77 -12.16 -3.26 -6.16
CA ARG A 77 -12.76 -4.56 -5.88
C ARG A 77 -13.44 -5.12 -7.14
N ARG A 78 -13.20 -6.40 -7.46
CA ARG A 78 -13.77 -7.09 -8.62
C ARG A 78 -14.93 -8.01 -8.26
N SER A 79 -14.95 -8.53 -7.03
CA SER A 79 -16.02 -9.40 -6.53
C SER A 79 -16.26 -9.20 -5.03
N ASP A 80 -17.40 -9.72 -4.56
CA ASP A 80 -17.73 -9.74 -3.13
C ASP A 80 -16.79 -10.65 -2.32
N ASP A 81 -16.13 -11.61 -2.98
CA ASP A 81 -15.18 -12.53 -2.33
C ASP A 81 -13.75 -11.98 -2.26
N ASP A 82 -13.43 -10.94 -3.03
CA ASP A 82 -12.10 -10.33 -3.01
C ASP A 82 -11.71 -9.92 -1.58
N ILE A 83 -10.52 -10.29 -1.16
CA ILE A 83 -9.90 -9.64 -0.01
C ILE A 83 -9.21 -8.39 -0.55
N THR A 84 -9.49 -7.24 0.05
CA THR A 84 -8.87 -5.97 -0.34
C THR A 84 -8.03 -5.46 0.82
N PHE A 85 -6.85 -4.96 0.51
CA PHE A 85 -5.92 -4.46 1.51
C PHE A 85 -5.45 -3.09 1.09
N PHE A 86 -5.87 -2.06 1.80
CA PHE A 86 -5.31 -0.72 1.67
C PHE A 86 -4.17 -0.53 2.67
N VAL A 87 -2.99 -0.18 2.17
CA VAL A 87 -1.81 0.16 2.97
C VAL A 87 -1.56 1.65 2.81
N THR A 88 -1.56 2.36 3.93
CA THR A 88 -1.15 3.76 3.97
C THR A 88 0.17 3.89 4.70
N THR A 89 1.10 4.61 4.08
CA THR A 89 2.27 5.10 4.79
C THR A 89 1.81 6.29 5.62
N HIS A 90 2.00 6.26 6.95
CA HIS A 90 1.84 7.48 7.74
C HIS A 90 2.87 8.48 7.22
N VAL A 91 2.48 9.32 6.27
CA VAL A 91 3.30 10.43 5.81
C VAL A 91 3.33 11.42 6.97
N LEU A 92 4.31 11.26 7.87
CA LEU A 92 4.84 12.40 8.59
C LEU A 92 5.47 13.28 7.52
N GLU A 93 4.73 14.28 7.05
CA GLU A 93 5.21 15.29 6.12
C GLU A 93 6.23 16.19 6.85
N ILE A 94 7.40 15.63 7.18
CA ILE A 94 8.54 16.40 7.64
C ILE A 94 9.42 16.59 6.41
N SER A 95 9.24 17.74 5.75
CA SER A 95 10.03 18.26 4.62
C SER A 95 9.73 17.75 3.21
N ARG A 96 8.56 18.10 2.67
CA ARG A 96 8.51 18.50 1.27
C ARG A 96 8.72 20.03 1.24
N PRO A 97 9.81 20.57 0.68
CA PRO A 97 9.88 22.01 0.49
C PRO A 97 8.71 22.43 -0.41
N PRO A 98 7.98 23.51 -0.08
CA PRO A 98 6.86 23.96 -0.89
C PRO A 98 7.36 24.22 -2.31
N HIS A 99 6.54 23.82 -3.29
CA HIS A 99 6.73 24.07 -4.72
C HIS A 99 7.63 25.29 -4.99
N GLN A 100 8.81 25.07 -5.57
CA GLN A 100 9.54 26.16 -6.22
C GLN A 100 8.62 26.74 -7.28
N THR A 101 8.10 27.94 -7.02
CA THR A 101 7.43 28.74 -8.02
C THR A 101 8.43 28.98 -9.15
N ALA A 102 8.04 28.65 -10.38
CA ALA A 102 8.81 28.97 -11.58
C ALA A 102 9.21 30.47 -11.56
N PRO A 103 10.42 30.83 -12.03
CA PRO A 103 10.87 32.21 -11.99
C PRO A 103 9.91 33.09 -12.80
N SER A 104 9.42 34.17 -12.18
CA SER A 104 8.65 35.17 -12.90
C SER A 104 9.60 35.91 -13.84
N ASN A 105 9.41 35.76 -15.15
CA ASN A 105 10.08 36.61 -16.13
C ASN A 105 9.58 38.05 -15.95
N ARG A 106 10.48 38.95 -15.52
CA ARG A 106 10.44 40.38 -15.83
C ARG A 106 11.72 40.74 -16.55
#